data_AF-A0A6A6RCZ9-F1
#
_entry.id   AF-A0A6A6RCZ9-F1
#
_cell.length_a   1.000
_cell.length_b   1.000
_cell.length_c   1.000
_cell.angle_alpha   90.00
_cell.angle_beta   90.00
_cell.angle_gamma   90.00
#
_symmetry.space_group_name_H-M   'P 1'
#
loop_
_entity.id
_entity.type
_entity.pdbx_description
1 polymer ?
#
loop_
_entity_poly.entity_id
_entity_poly.type
_entity_poly.pdbx_seq_one_letter_code
_entity_poly.pdbx_strand_id
1 'polypeptide(L)'
;MAYPRIVAFDLDGTLWHNWLDGNKIGCKGWVSNALEDNLEIVGNQIRDKRNKSVRVKVSDDVFNIISDLIGNRVKIAIASRNTHKSLCDRALWLLKVFDPRTNQWRPLSDFIVYSEIYNESKQIHFERIKEYSGVEYHDMLFFDDQAANSEVEMWQGVTFQKVAHSSRGLMLGEYFHGLEVWRQNQYMRCPMPNAGPDPLPNRRHIGYVGTDWFTGQRYAEGMRRLKSSRPSRWGWGMYVADNPEMAAFFARWGRENDPDTNIYICRLFVRDFEIFRQMDKVWVAEKGSIHRTDNHHSTDEQIAESQLKRDKLIARTFKVDKPYVLFSRHHWMREMRATNLPHGKRFNEMVLYPQVQDALFYGEPIKVSDARPRFFGPDYKVLNYHTKMRPWNILCNEETEDDFLSHGEA
;
A
#
# COMPACT_ATOMS: atom_id res chain seq x y z
N MET A 1 -14.19 16.70 -9.53
CA MET A 1 -13.87 15.74 -8.44
C MET A 1 -12.41 15.97 -8.02
N ALA A 2 -11.99 15.54 -6.82
CA ALA A 2 -10.61 15.70 -6.37
C ALA A 2 -9.65 14.78 -7.14
N TYR A 3 -8.41 15.24 -7.36
CA TYR A 3 -7.32 14.53 -8.04
C TYR A 3 -6.02 14.60 -7.23
N PRO A 4 -5.14 13.58 -7.33
CA PRO A 4 -3.78 13.65 -6.82
C PRO A 4 -3.00 14.81 -7.45
N ARG A 5 -2.04 15.39 -6.72
CA ARG A 5 -1.11 16.37 -7.30
C ARG A 5 -0.18 15.76 -8.34
N ILE A 6 0.21 14.50 -8.15
CA ILE A 6 1.03 13.74 -9.11
C ILE A 6 0.37 12.39 -9.40
N VAL A 7 0.24 12.08 -10.69
CA VAL A 7 -0.02 10.73 -11.16
C VAL A 7 1.23 10.23 -11.90
N ALA A 8 1.80 9.15 -11.39
CA ALA A 8 2.95 8.49 -11.95
C ALA A 8 2.52 7.22 -12.71
N PHE A 9 3.24 6.92 -13.79
CA PHE A 9 3.04 5.71 -14.57
C PHE A 9 4.36 4.95 -14.73
N ASP A 10 4.29 3.64 -14.61
CA ASP A 10 5.27 2.79 -15.29
C ASP A 10 5.03 2.83 -16.81
N LEU A 11 5.98 2.31 -17.59
CA LEU A 11 5.90 2.28 -19.04
C LEU A 11 5.45 0.92 -19.56
N ASP A 12 6.30 -0.09 -19.35
CA ASP A 12 6.22 -1.40 -19.98
C ASP A 12 5.17 -2.28 -19.29
N GLY A 13 4.08 -2.59 -19.98
CA GLY A 13 2.93 -3.26 -19.38
C GLY A 13 1.90 -2.30 -18.79
N THR A 14 2.17 -0.99 -18.83
CA THR A 14 1.27 0.07 -18.31
C THR A 14 0.80 1.01 -19.42
N LEU A 15 1.67 1.87 -19.96
CA LEU A 15 1.28 2.78 -21.05
C LEU A 15 1.23 2.06 -22.41
N TRP A 16 2.10 1.07 -22.58
CA TRP A 16 2.09 0.17 -23.73
C TRP A 16 2.28 -1.27 -23.26
N HIS A 17 1.97 -2.19 -24.16
CA HIS A 17 1.95 -3.61 -23.87
C HIS A 17 3.37 -4.17 -23.87
N ASN A 18 3.68 -4.98 -22.86
CA ASN A 18 4.97 -5.67 -22.70
C ASN A 18 6.17 -4.70 -22.72
N TRP A 19 7.37 -5.29 -22.76
CA TRP A 19 8.64 -4.57 -22.71
C TRP A 19 9.08 -4.01 -24.07
N LEU A 20 9.35 -2.70 -24.12
CA LEU A 20 10.02 -2.02 -25.23
C LEU A 20 11.53 -2.32 -25.19
N ASP A 21 11.90 -3.41 -25.86
CA ASP A 21 13.26 -3.96 -25.83
C ASP A 21 14.21 -3.28 -26.82
N GLY A 22 15.04 -2.36 -26.32
CA GLY A 22 16.05 -1.68 -27.12
C GLY A 22 17.08 -2.61 -27.77
N ASN A 23 17.30 -3.83 -27.24
CA ASN A 23 18.21 -4.79 -27.86
C ASN A 23 17.62 -5.42 -29.15
N LYS A 24 16.30 -5.35 -29.32
CA LYS A 24 15.60 -5.86 -30.50
C LYS A 24 15.36 -4.79 -31.55
N ILE A 25 15.37 -3.52 -31.17
CA ILE A 25 15.32 -2.40 -32.10
C ILE A 25 16.64 -2.34 -32.88
N GLY A 26 16.56 -2.15 -34.20
CA GLY A 26 17.71 -2.12 -35.11
C GLY A 26 18.34 -3.49 -35.41
N CYS A 27 17.85 -4.59 -34.82
CA CYS A 27 18.52 -5.90 -34.90
C CYS A 27 18.56 -6.52 -36.31
N LYS A 28 17.71 -6.05 -37.23
CA LYS A 28 17.72 -6.43 -38.67
C LYS A 28 18.18 -5.28 -39.57
N GLY A 29 18.99 -4.39 -39.03
CA GLY A 29 19.54 -3.22 -39.71
C GLY A 29 18.92 -1.92 -39.24
N TRP A 30 19.65 -0.84 -39.48
CA TRP A 30 19.35 0.49 -38.98
C TRP A 30 18.88 1.39 -40.13
N VAL A 31 17.95 2.29 -39.83
CA VAL A 31 17.55 3.41 -40.68
C VAL A 31 18.26 4.69 -40.24
N SER A 32 18.62 4.80 -38.95
CA SER A 32 19.45 5.86 -38.38
C SER A 32 20.47 5.26 -37.41
N ASN A 33 21.62 5.93 -37.24
CA ASN A 33 22.67 5.50 -36.31
C ASN A 33 22.27 5.61 -34.83
N ALA A 34 21.32 6.51 -34.51
CA ALA A 34 20.76 6.60 -33.15
C ALA A 34 19.64 5.56 -32.97
N LEU A 35 19.71 4.75 -31.91
CA LEU A 35 18.77 3.65 -31.66
C LEU A 35 17.31 4.14 -31.68
N GLU A 36 17.02 5.19 -30.93
CA GLU A 36 15.68 5.75 -30.80
C GLU A 36 15.09 6.28 -32.12
N ASP A 37 15.92 6.75 -33.05
CA ASP A 37 15.47 7.23 -34.36
C ASP A 37 14.95 6.10 -35.26
N ASN A 38 15.17 4.85 -34.89
CA ASN A 38 14.63 3.69 -35.58
C ASN A 38 13.18 3.37 -35.19
N LEU A 39 12.59 4.09 -34.22
CA LEU A 39 11.17 3.97 -33.87
C LEU A 39 10.26 4.78 -34.80
N GLU A 40 9.09 4.23 -35.09
CA GLU A 40 7.95 4.92 -35.67
C GLU A 40 6.64 4.54 -34.96
N ILE A 41 5.62 5.38 -35.14
CA ILE A 41 4.25 5.08 -34.71
C ILE A 41 3.37 4.81 -35.93
N VAL A 42 2.65 3.68 -35.93
CA VAL A 42 1.68 3.31 -36.97
C VAL A 42 0.42 2.77 -36.32
N GLY A 43 -0.69 3.50 -36.50
CA GLY A 43 -1.89 3.26 -35.70
C GLY A 43 -1.59 3.47 -34.21
N ASN A 44 -1.94 2.49 -33.38
CA ASN A 44 -1.62 2.46 -31.94
C ASN A 44 -0.39 1.58 -31.64
N GLN A 45 0.55 1.44 -32.57
CA GLN A 45 1.75 0.62 -32.37
C GLN A 45 3.02 1.46 -32.47
N ILE A 46 3.88 1.31 -31.48
CA ILE A 46 5.26 1.79 -31.53
C ILE A 46 6.09 0.61 -32.04
N ARG A 47 6.79 0.79 -33.16
CA ARG A 47 7.51 -0.30 -33.81
C ARG A 47 8.82 0.14 -34.41
N ASP A 48 9.69 -0.84 -34.61
CA ASP A 48 10.91 -0.66 -35.39
C ASP A 48 10.58 -0.34 -36.86
N LYS A 49 11.28 0.63 -37.45
CA LYS A 49 11.10 1.06 -38.84
C LYS A 49 11.49 -0.01 -39.86
N ARG A 50 12.44 -0.90 -39.57
CA ARG A 50 12.91 -1.94 -40.50
C ARG A 50 12.34 -3.31 -40.15
N ASN A 51 12.42 -3.69 -38.88
CA ASN A 51 11.93 -4.95 -38.36
C ASN A 51 10.53 -4.81 -37.72
N LYS A 52 9.49 -4.67 -38.55
CA LYS A 52 8.10 -4.41 -38.10
C LYS A 52 7.52 -5.45 -37.13
N SER A 53 8.16 -6.61 -36.95
CA SER A 53 7.77 -7.60 -35.93
C SER A 53 8.14 -7.18 -34.51
N VAL A 54 9.15 -6.32 -34.35
CA VAL A 54 9.51 -5.70 -33.07
C VAL A 54 8.62 -4.50 -32.86
N ARG A 55 7.60 -4.67 -32.02
CA ARG A 55 6.58 -3.66 -31.75
C ARG A 55 5.96 -3.85 -30.38
N VAL A 56 5.46 -2.76 -29.83
CA VAL A 56 4.56 -2.73 -28.68
C VAL A 56 3.27 -2.01 -29.09
N LYS A 57 2.14 -2.46 -28.55
CA LYS A 57 0.84 -1.80 -28.76
C LYS A 57 0.63 -0.82 -27.61
N VAL A 58 0.27 0.42 -27.89
CA VAL A 58 -0.13 1.40 -26.88
C VAL A 58 -1.48 0.98 -26.30
N SER A 59 -1.65 1.12 -24.99
CA SER A 59 -2.93 0.79 -24.36
C SER A 59 -4.02 1.73 -24.87
N ASP A 60 -5.20 1.17 -25.12
CA ASP A 60 -6.25 1.85 -25.90
C ASP A 60 -6.82 3.09 -25.18
N ASP A 61 -6.82 3.11 -23.84
CA ASP A 61 -7.39 4.20 -23.04
C ASP A 61 -6.37 5.27 -22.61
N VAL A 62 -5.07 5.05 -22.82
CA VAL A 62 -4.00 5.95 -22.32
C VAL A 62 -4.16 7.38 -22.81
N PHE A 63 -4.56 7.58 -24.07
CA PHE A 63 -4.75 8.92 -24.62
C PHE A 63 -5.85 9.70 -23.88
N ASN A 64 -6.95 9.03 -23.53
CA ASN A 64 -8.06 9.63 -22.79
C ASN A 64 -7.68 9.89 -21.32
N ILE A 65 -6.98 8.95 -20.69
CA ILE A 65 -6.48 9.07 -19.31
C ILE A 65 -5.53 10.26 -19.19
N ILE A 66 -4.55 10.37 -20.08
CA ILE A 66 -3.60 11.50 -20.06
C ILE A 66 -4.33 12.82 -20.32
N SER A 67 -5.26 12.86 -21.29
CA SER A 67 -6.07 14.06 -21.57
C SER A 67 -6.87 14.51 -20.35
N ASP A 68 -7.48 13.57 -19.61
CA ASP A 68 -8.20 13.85 -18.35
C ASP A 68 -7.26 14.47 -17.29
N LEU A 69 -6.06 13.89 -17.10
CA LEU A 69 -5.07 14.42 -16.17
C LEU A 69 -4.61 15.83 -16.55
N ILE A 70 -4.38 16.09 -17.84
CA ILE A 70 -4.02 17.42 -18.35
C ILE A 70 -5.14 18.43 -18.06
N GLY A 71 -6.39 18.07 -18.37
CA GLY A 71 -7.57 18.92 -18.13
C GLY A 71 -7.74 19.28 -16.65
N ASN A 72 -7.44 18.34 -15.75
CA ASN A 72 -7.49 18.52 -14.30
C ASN A 72 -6.19 19.07 -13.70
N ARG A 73 -5.21 19.48 -14.52
CA ARG A 73 -3.93 20.10 -14.10
C ARG A 73 -3.10 19.22 -13.17
N VAL A 74 -3.21 17.90 -13.32
CA VAL A 74 -2.39 16.94 -12.58
C VAL A 74 -0.99 16.88 -13.20
N LYS A 75 0.05 16.87 -12.37
CA LYS A 75 1.42 16.66 -12.86
C LYS A 75 1.61 15.17 -13.19
N ILE A 76 2.13 14.90 -14.38
CA ILE A 76 2.40 13.53 -14.81
C ILE A 76 3.87 13.20 -14.58
N ALA A 77 4.13 12.03 -14.00
CA ALA A 77 5.47 11.50 -13.80
C ALA A 77 5.62 10.12 -14.47
N ILE A 78 6.85 9.79 -14.87
CA ILE A 78 7.24 8.44 -15.27
C ILE A 78 8.17 7.87 -14.21
N ALA A 79 7.91 6.64 -13.79
CA ALA A 79 8.79 5.85 -12.95
C ALA A 79 8.92 4.47 -13.59
N SER A 80 9.99 4.20 -14.33
CA SER A 80 10.16 2.96 -15.09
C SER A 80 11.55 2.35 -14.95
N ARG A 81 11.58 1.02 -14.86
CA ARG A 81 12.82 0.25 -14.78
C ARG A 81 13.46 -0.07 -16.13
N ASN A 82 12.92 0.47 -17.23
CA ASN A 82 13.51 0.26 -18.54
C ASN A 82 14.95 0.82 -18.59
N THR A 83 15.86 0.05 -19.18
CA THR A 83 17.28 0.40 -19.28
C THR A 83 17.61 1.27 -20.49
N HIS A 84 16.67 1.50 -21.40
CA HIS A 84 16.85 2.28 -22.63
C HIS A 84 16.09 3.61 -22.55
N LYS A 85 16.59 4.54 -21.74
CA LYS A 85 15.92 5.83 -21.52
C LYS A 85 15.66 6.62 -22.82
N SER A 86 16.66 6.79 -23.69
CA SER A 86 16.49 7.56 -24.94
C SER A 86 15.40 6.98 -25.85
N LEU A 87 15.29 5.64 -25.86
CA LEU A 87 14.27 4.91 -26.60
C LEU A 87 12.87 5.18 -26.03
N CYS A 88 12.72 5.11 -24.70
CA CYS A 88 11.46 5.40 -24.01
C CYS A 88 11.04 6.87 -24.19
N ASP A 89 11.98 7.80 -24.04
CA ASP A 89 11.74 9.23 -24.26
C ASP A 89 11.23 9.48 -25.69
N ARG A 90 11.83 8.80 -26.68
CA ARG A 90 11.39 8.90 -28.07
C ARG A 90 10.02 8.28 -28.30
N ALA A 91 9.73 7.13 -27.70
CA ALA A 91 8.40 6.53 -27.73
C ALA A 91 7.34 7.50 -27.19
N LEU A 92 7.59 8.12 -26.04
CA LEU A 92 6.72 9.13 -25.43
C LEU A 92 6.56 10.38 -26.32
N TRP A 93 7.61 10.81 -27.01
CA TRP A 93 7.53 11.95 -27.94
C TRP A 93 6.70 11.66 -29.22
N LEU A 94 6.79 10.41 -29.72
CA LEU A 94 6.03 9.96 -30.89
C LEU A 94 4.52 9.89 -30.61
N LEU A 95 4.13 9.56 -29.38
CA LEU A 95 2.73 9.53 -28.96
C LEU A 95 2.16 10.93 -28.91
N LYS A 96 1.06 11.18 -29.65
CA LYS A 96 0.33 12.45 -29.61
C LYS A 96 -0.92 12.32 -28.76
N VAL A 97 -1.06 13.21 -27.79
CA VAL A 97 -2.23 13.32 -26.90
C VAL A 97 -2.93 14.65 -27.14
N PHE A 98 -4.23 14.68 -26.94
CA PHE A 98 -5.03 15.89 -27.02
C PHE A 98 -4.87 16.71 -25.74
N ASP A 99 -4.51 17.99 -25.86
CA ASP A 99 -4.49 18.95 -24.75
C ASP A 99 -5.85 19.67 -24.70
N PRO A 100 -6.76 19.32 -23.78
CA PRO A 100 -8.07 19.95 -23.69
C PRO A 100 -8.00 21.42 -23.26
N ARG A 101 -6.86 21.92 -22.77
CA ARG A 101 -6.68 23.31 -22.34
C ARG A 101 -6.36 24.24 -23.49
N THR A 102 -5.69 23.72 -24.52
CA THR A 102 -5.27 24.49 -25.71
C THR A 102 -5.95 24.04 -27.00
N ASN A 103 -6.72 22.95 -26.95
CA ASN A 103 -7.39 22.34 -28.09
C ASN A 103 -6.40 21.91 -29.20
N GLN A 104 -5.24 21.36 -28.81
CA GLN A 104 -4.16 20.96 -29.73
C GLN A 104 -3.65 19.55 -29.42
N TRP A 105 -3.20 18.86 -30.47
CA TRP A 105 -2.47 17.59 -30.33
C TRP A 105 -0.99 17.85 -30.11
N ARG A 106 -0.43 17.29 -29.04
CA ARG A 106 0.96 17.51 -28.62
C ARG A 106 1.64 16.20 -28.24
N PRO A 107 2.98 16.11 -28.33
CA PRO A 107 3.73 14.97 -27.79
C PRO A 107 3.35 14.68 -26.32
N LEU A 108 3.19 13.41 -25.94
CA LEU A 108 2.97 13.02 -24.54
C LEU A 108 4.13 13.49 -23.65
N SER A 109 5.36 13.48 -24.19
CA SER A 109 6.56 13.99 -23.51
C SER A 109 6.43 15.44 -23.03
N ASP A 110 5.62 16.28 -23.68
CA ASP A 110 5.43 17.68 -23.30
C ASP A 110 4.71 17.85 -21.94
N PHE A 111 4.02 16.81 -21.47
CA PHE A 111 3.21 16.84 -20.25
C PHE A 111 3.88 16.12 -19.07
N ILE A 112 4.98 15.42 -19.32
CA ILE A 112 5.73 14.69 -18.30
C ILE A 112 6.65 15.67 -17.60
N VAL A 113 6.41 15.88 -16.30
CA VAL A 113 7.17 16.83 -15.47
C VAL A 113 8.36 16.17 -14.79
N TYR A 114 8.24 14.87 -14.49
CA TYR A 114 9.30 14.07 -13.86
C TYR A 114 9.47 12.76 -14.63
N SER A 115 10.70 12.38 -14.96
CA SER A 115 10.98 11.24 -15.84
C SER A 115 12.12 10.39 -15.30
N GLU A 116 11.81 9.55 -14.33
CA GLU A 116 12.74 8.59 -13.74
C GLU A 116 12.65 7.28 -14.55
N ILE A 117 13.63 7.05 -15.44
CA ILE A 117 13.71 5.86 -16.31
C ILE A 117 15.09 5.23 -16.20
N TYR A 118 15.24 4.25 -15.32
CA TYR A 118 16.47 3.51 -15.07
C TYR A 118 16.18 2.29 -14.16
N ASN A 119 17.03 1.26 -14.22
CA ASN A 119 16.77 0.00 -13.50
C ASN A 119 17.11 0.08 -12.00
N GLU A 120 16.25 0.74 -11.23
CA GLU A 120 16.30 0.82 -9.77
C GLU A 120 14.95 0.47 -9.11
N SER A 121 14.92 0.35 -7.78
CA SER A 121 13.65 0.15 -7.06
C SER A 121 12.68 1.32 -7.30
N LYS A 122 11.37 1.05 -7.31
CA LYS A 122 10.39 2.14 -7.47
C LYS A 122 10.41 3.09 -6.28
N GLN A 123 10.89 2.64 -5.12
CA GLN A 123 11.13 3.52 -3.98
C GLN A 123 12.14 4.65 -4.32
N ILE A 124 13.26 4.33 -4.98
CA ILE A 124 14.25 5.34 -5.39
C ILE A 124 13.65 6.33 -6.39
N HIS A 125 12.85 5.84 -7.35
CA HIS A 125 12.15 6.72 -8.30
C HIS A 125 11.23 7.72 -7.56
N PHE A 126 10.45 7.24 -6.59
CA PHE A 126 9.55 8.10 -5.82
C PHE A 126 10.27 9.03 -4.85
N GLU A 127 11.43 8.65 -4.30
CA GLU A 127 12.30 9.54 -3.54
C GLU A 127 12.73 10.75 -4.38
N ARG A 128 13.18 10.51 -5.62
CA ARG A 128 13.54 11.58 -6.56
C ARG A 128 12.34 12.43 -6.95
N ILE A 129 11.20 11.81 -7.28
CA ILE A 129 9.97 12.55 -7.61
C ILE A 129 9.55 13.44 -6.42
N LYS A 130 9.59 12.94 -5.19
CA LYS A 130 9.29 13.73 -3.98
C LYS A 130 10.29 14.87 -3.80
N GLU A 131 11.58 14.59 -3.90
CA GLU A 131 12.68 15.58 -3.77
C GLU A 131 12.48 16.74 -4.75
N TYR A 132 12.26 16.45 -6.05
CA TYR A 132 12.10 17.49 -7.06
C TYR A 132 10.74 18.19 -7.03
N SER A 133 9.69 17.51 -6.57
CA SER A 133 8.33 18.07 -6.61
C SER A 133 7.90 18.77 -5.32
N GLY A 134 8.49 18.41 -4.19
CA GLY A 134 8.01 18.77 -2.85
C GLY A 134 6.60 18.26 -2.54
N VAL A 135 6.06 17.32 -3.33
CA VAL A 135 4.75 16.73 -3.11
C VAL A 135 4.89 15.55 -2.15
N GLU A 136 4.01 15.47 -1.17
CA GLU A 136 4.01 14.36 -0.22
C GLU A 136 3.46 13.08 -0.85
N TYR A 137 3.99 11.92 -0.45
CA TYR A 137 3.63 10.63 -1.05
C TYR A 137 2.13 10.32 -1.02
N HIS A 138 1.42 10.72 0.03
CA HIS A 138 -0.03 10.52 0.15
C HIS A 138 -0.84 11.26 -0.92
N ASP A 139 -0.25 12.25 -1.58
CA ASP A 139 -0.85 13.04 -2.67
C ASP A 139 -0.34 12.58 -4.06
N MET A 140 0.19 11.35 -4.11
CA MET A 140 0.62 10.69 -5.33
C MET A 140 -0.19 9.41 -5.58
N LEU A 141 -0.44 9.13 -6.85
CA LEU A 141 -1.04 7.88 -7.32
C LEU A 141 -0.13 7.25 -8.38
N PHE A 142 0.08 5.94 -8.29
CA PHE A 142 0.97 5.20 -9.16
C PHE A 142 0.26 4.02 -9.82
N PHE A 143 0.45 3.89 -11.13
CA PHE A 143 -0.03 2.76 -11.94
C PHE A 143 1.16 1.93 -12.44
N ASP A 144 1.12 0.63 -12.18
CA ASP A 144 2.17 -0.33 -12.56
C ASP A 144 1.59 -1.74 -12.65
N ASP A 145 2.11 -2.60 -13.53
CA ASP A 145 1.64 -3.99 -13.70
C ASP A 145 2.29 -4.97 -12.71
N GLN A 146 3.48 -4.65 -12.21
CA GLN A 146 4.26 -5.53 -11.34
C GLN A 146 3.78 -5.40 -9.88
N ALA A 147 3.37 -6.54 -9.30
CA ALA A 147 2.92 -6.56 -7.91
C ALA A 147 4.01 -6.11 -6.93
N ALA A 148 5.27 -6.49 -7.18
CA ALA A 148 6.41 -6.11 -6.36
C ALA A 148 6.55 -4.59 -6.18
N ASN A 149 6.15 -3.81 -7.19
CA ASN A 149 6.25 -2.36 -7.18
C ASN A 149 5.21 -1.68 -6.25
N SER A 150 4.25 -2.44 -5.70
CA SER A 150 3.36 -1.95 -4.62
C SER A 150 4.10 -1.63 -3.31
N GLU A 151 5.40 -1.94 -3.23
CA GLU A 151 6.28 -1.51 -2.14
C GLU A 151 6.24 0.00 -1.88
N VAL A 152 6.00 0.84 -2.91
CA VAL A 152 5.91 2.31 -2.72
C VAL A 152 4.67 2.70 -1.92
N GLU A 153 3.58 1.95 -2.07
CA GLU A 153 2.38 2.13 -1.23
C GLU A 153 2.66 1.70 0.19
N MET A 154 3.31 0.55 0.35
CA MET A 154 3.61 -0.04 1.65
C MET A 154 4.57 0.83 2.47
N TRP A 155 5.63 1.34 1.84
CA TRP A 155 6.75 1.95 2.56
C TRP A 155 6.83 3.47 2.43
N GLN A 156 6.28 4.06 1.38
CA GLN A 156 6.32 5.51 1.15
C GLN A 156 4.93 6.16 1.24
N GLY A 157 3.85 5.43 0.93
CA GLY A 157 2.45 5.87 1.13
C GLY A 157 1.83 6.48 -0.09
N VAL A 158 2.44 6.22 -1.24
CA VAL A 158 1.86 6.45 -2.55
C VAL A 158 0.61 5.58 -2.67
N THR A 159 -0.46 6.08 -3.28
CA THR A 159 -1.57 5.19 -3.62
C THR A 159 -1.15 4.31 -4.80
N PHE A 160 -1.24 2.99 -4.68
CA PHE A 160 -0.84 2.07 -5.76
C PHE A 160 -2.03 1.38 -6.38
N GLN A 161 -2.13 1.48 -7.71
CA GLN A 161 -3.11 0.77 -8.52
C GLN A 161 -2.41 -0.20 -9.47
N LYS A 162 -2.64 -1.50 -9.23
CA LYS A 162 -2.13 -2.53 -10.13
C LYS A 162 -2.85 -2.48 -11.48
N VAL A 163 -2.08 -2.44 -12.56
CA VAL A 163 -2.54 -2.77 -13.92
C VAL A 163 -2.62 -4.29 -14.04
N ALA A 164 -3.80 -4.82 -14.32
CA ALA A 164 -4.09 -6.24 -14.17
C ALA A 164 -3.41 -7.10 -15.24
N HIS A 165 -3.24 -6.57 -16.45
CA HIS A 165 -2.70 -7.32 -17.58
C HIS A 165 -1.76 -6.46 -18.42
N SER A 166 -0.47 -6.76 -18.35
CA SER A 166 0.56 -6.11 -19.17
C SER A 166 0.35 -6.27 -20.69
N SER A 167 -0.47 -7.23 -21.11
CA SER A 167 -0.88 -7.44 -22.50
C SER A 167 -2.05 -6.54 -22.95
N ARG A 168 -2.63 -5.74 -22.05
CA ARG A 168 -3.67 -4.74 -22.31
C ARG A 168 -3.24 -3.32 -21.88
N GLY A 169 -2.29 -3.23 -20.94
CA GLY A 169 -1.92 -1.96 -20.32
C GLY A 169 -3.05 -1.38 -19.47
N LEU A 170 -2.90 -0.12 -19.10
CA LEU A 170 -3.81 0.60 -18.22
C LEU A 170 -5.15 0.92 -18.91
N MET A 171 -6.23 0.36 -18.36
CA MET A 171 -7.58 0.61 -18.85
C MET A 171 -8.32 1.68 -18.02
N LEU A 172 -9.33 2.32 -18.61
CA LEU A 172 -10.08 3.41 -17.99
C LEU A 172 -10.73 3.01 -16.65
N GLY A 173 -11.20 1.76 -16.52
CA GLY A 173 -11.77 1.25 -15.27
C GLY A 173 -10.74 1.17 -14.13
N GLU A 174 -9.50 0.78 -14.43
CA GLU A 174 -8.40 0.73 -13.45
C GLU A 174 -7.97 2.14 -13.06
N TYR A 175 -7.93 3.06 -14.03
CA TYR A 175 -7.66 4.47 -13.79
C TYR A 175 -8.67 5.09 -12.79
N PHE A 176 -9.97 4.95 -13.04
CA PHE A 176 -10.98 5.50 -12.14
C PHE A 176 -10.99 4.81 -10.78
N HIS A 177 -10.76 3.50 -10.72
CA HIS A 177 -10.63 2.80 -9.45
C HIS A 177 -9.43 3.31 -8.64
N GLY A 178 -8.27 3.51 -9.29
CA GLY A 178 -7.08 4.08 -8.63
C GLY A 178 -7.32 5.49 -8.09
N LEU A 179 -8.02 6.34 -8.84
CA LEU A 179 -8.44 7.66 -8.36
C LEU A 179 -9.38 7.57 -7.15
N GLU A 180 -10.32 6.62 -7.16
CA GLU A 180 -11.25 6.45 -6.05
C GLU A 180 -10.55 5.97 -4.78
N VAL A 181 -9.66 4.98 -4.88
CA VAL A 181 -8.82 4.54 -3.74
C VAL A 181 -8.00 5.72 -3.20
N TRP A 182 -7.44 6.56 -4.07
CA TRP A 182 -6.71 7.75 -3.63
C TRP A 182 -7.61 8.74 -2.88
N ARG A 183 -8.85 8.95 -3.33
CA ARG A 183 -9.82 9.83 -2.64
C ARG A 183 -10.21 9.27 -1.28
N GLN A 184 -10.41 7.95 -1.17
CA GLN A 184 -10.66 7.30 0.12
C GLN A 184 -9.47 7.52 1.07
N ASN A 185 -8.23 7.38 0.57
CA ASN A 185 -7.01 7.71 1.33
C ASN A 185 -7.01 9.16 1.83
N GLN A 186 -7.50 10.12 1.03
CA GLN A 186 -7.61 11.52 1.47
C GLN A 186 -8.70 11.71 2.53
N TYR A 187 -9.85 11.07 2.37
CA TYR A 187 -10.98 11.21 3.28
C TYR A 187 -10.63 10.81 4.71
N MET A 188 -9.85 9.75 4.89
CA MET A 188 -9.49 9.27 6.23
C MET A 188 -8.32 10.02 6.86
N ARG A 189 -7.69 10.92 6.11
CA ARG A 189 -6.46 11.58 6.55
C ARG A 189 -6.78 12.65 7.59
N CYS A 190 -6.44 12.36 8.84
CA CYS A 190 -6.52 13.29 9.96
C CYS A 190 -5.08 13.55 10.44
N PRO A 191 -4.31 14.49 9.86
CA PRO A 191 -2.88 14.66 10.16
C PRO A 191 -2.62 14.97 11.65
N MET A 192 -1.42 14.64 12.14
CA MET A 192 -1.02 15.04 13.49
C MET A 192 -1.06 16.58 13.59
N PRO A 193 -1.78 17.12 14.57
CA PRO A 193 -1.86 18.56 14.76
C PRO A 193 -0.51 19.12 15.24
N ASN A 194 -0.18 20.32 14.78
CA ASN A 194 0.93 21.08 15.33
C ASN A 194 0.66 21.39 16.82
N ALA A 195 1.70 21.38 17.66
CA ALA A 195 1.60 21.47 19.12
C ALA A 195 0.58 22.53 19.62
N GLY A 196 -0.39 22.09 20.42
CA GLY A 196 -1.49 22.87 21.01
C GLY A 196 -2.27 22.02 22.05
N PRO A 197 -3.21 22.59 22.84
CA PRO A 197 -3.96 21.83 23.84
C PRO A 197 -4.82 20.74 23.19
N ASP A 198 -4.81 19.53 23.78
CA ASP A 198 -5.25 18.23 23.21
C ASP A 198 -6.07 18.32 21.91
N PRO A 199 -5.39 18.41 20.75
CA PRO A 199 -5.97 18.81 19.47
C PRO A 199 -6.80 17.72 18.76
N LEU A 200 -7.09 16.60 19.45
CA LEU A 200 -7.80 15.43 18.91
C LEU A 200 -8.95 15.02 19.86
N PRO A 201 -10.04 15.82 19.94
CA PRO A 201 -11.12 15.58 20.92
C PRO A 201 -11.84 14.25 20.71
N ASN A 202 -11.76 13.67 19.51
CA ASN A 202 -12.35 12.38 19.15
C ASN A 202 -11.34 11.22 19.19
N ARG A 203 -10.13 11.41 19.74
CA ARG A 203 -9.17 10.32 19.81
C ARG A 203 -9.71 9.16 20.63
N ARG A 204 -9.36 7.93 20.23
CA ARG A 204 -9.76 6.74 20.99
C ARG A 204 -8.65 5.71 20.99
N HIS A 205 -8.45 5.11 22.16
CA HIS A 205 -7.54 3.99 22.33
C HIS A 205 -8.13 2.76 21.61
N ILE A 206 -7.32 2.13 20.76
CA ILE A 206 -7.76 1.05 19.87
C ILE A 206 -6.88 -0.19 19.91
N GLY A 207 -5.78 -0.19 20.67
CA GLY A 207 -5.00 -1.41 20.86
C GLY A 207 -3.58 -1.19 21.37
N TYR A 208 -2.77 -2.24 21.26
CA TYR A 208 -1.40 -2.31 21.74
C TYR A 208 -0.48 -2.91 20.69
N VAL A 209 0.69 -2.30 20.48
CA VAL A 209 1.72 -2.79 19.56
C VAL A 209 2.99 -3.07 20.35
N GLY A 210 3.51 -4.29 20.25
CA GLY A 210 4.82 -4.66 20.79
C GLY A 210 5.94 -4.20 19.87
N THR A 211 6.95 -3.48 20.39
CA THR A 211 7.99 -2.88 19.54
C THR A 211 9.27 -2.55 20.31
N ASP A 212 10.27 -1.97 19.64
CA ASP A 212 11.46 -1.35 20.25
C ASP A 212 11.29 0.16 20.45
N TRP A 213 12.22 0.78 21.15
CA TRP A 213 12.21 2.22 21.41
C TRP A 213 12.09 3.06 20.12
N PHE A 214 12.93 2.77 19.13
CA PHE A 214 13.04 3.59 17.92
C PHE A 214 11.73 3.57 17.13
N THR A 215 11.18 2.39 16.90
CA THR A 215 9.89 2.21 16.24
C THR A 215 8.75 2.80 17.08
N GLY A 216 8.81 2.69 18.41
CA GLY A 216 7.84 3.30 19.31
C GLY A 216 7.80 4.84 19.22
N GLN A 217 8.96 5.50 19.10
CA GLN A 217 9.02 6.95 18.88
C GLN A 217 8.39 7.36 17.54
N ARG A 218 8.62 6.57 16.49
CA ARG A 218 7.98 6.82 15.18
C ARG A 218 6.45 6.75 15.28
N TYR A 219 5.92 5.77 16.00
CA TYR A 219 4.48 5.70 16.24
C TYR A 219 3.97 6.92 17.01
N ALA A 220 4.75 7.45 17.96
CA ALA A 220 4.40 8.68 18.69
C ALA A 220 4.30 9.91 17.76
N GLU A 221 5.11 9.94 16.71
CA GLU A 221 5.06 10.96 15.65
C GLU A 221 3.94 10.74 14.63
N GLY A 222 3.12 9.68 14.79
CA GLY A 222 2.06 9.31 13.84
C GLY A 222 2.58 8.70 12.54
N MET A 223 3.83 8.25 12.53
CA MET A 223 4.48 7.62 11.38
C MET A 223 4.16 6.12 11.33
N ARG A 224 4.04 5.56 10.14
CA ARG A 224 3.95 4.10 9.95
C ARG A 224 5.17 3.33 10.47
N ARG A 225 4.98 2.01 10.57
CA ARG A 225 6.06 1.04 10.79
C ARG A 225 7.06 1.04 9.62
N LEU A 226 8.33 0.82 9.95
CA LEU A 226 9.36 0.60 8.94
C LEU A 226 9.28 -0.82 8.36
N LYS A 227 9.91 -1.01 7.21
CA LYS A 227 10.08 -2.33 6.59
C LYS A 227 10.81 -3.26 7.56
N SER A 228 10.17 -4.36 7.91
CA SER A 228 10.73 -5.44 8.72
C SER A 228 11.06 -6.63 7.85
N SER A 229 12.01 -7.47 8.29
CA SER A 229 12.36 -8.73 7.62
C SER A 229 11.23 -9.78 7.63
N ARG A 230 10.22 -9.58 8.48
CA ARG A 230 9.03 -10.44 8.56
C ARG A 230 7.76 -9.60 8.41
N PRO A 231 6.97 -9.77 7.33
CA PRO A 231 5.64 -9.18 7.26
C PRO A 231 4.67 -9.84 8.24
N SER A 232 3.49 -9.25 8.37
CA SER A 232 2.37 -9.92 9.02
C SER A 232 1.91 -11.12 8.17
N ARG A 233 1.26 -12.11 8.80
CA ARG A 233 0.55 -13.19 8.09
C ARG A 233 -0.64 -12.67 7.27
N TRP A 234 -0.97 -11.38 7.42
CA TRP A 234 -1.96 -10.67 6.61
C TRP A 234 -1.32 -9.58 5.74
N GLY A 235 -0.08 -9.80 5.28
CA GLY A 235 0.66 -8.91 4.38
C GLY A 235 1.49 -7.86 5.11
N TRP A 236 1.61 -6.67 4.56
CA TRP A 236 2.53 -5.64 5.09
C TRP A 236 1.96 -4.79 6.24
N GLY A 237 0.77 -5.14 6.76
CA GLY A 237 0.16 -4.44 7.89
C GLY A 237 0.92 -4.57 9.22
N MET A 238 0.59 -3.67 10.14
CA MET A 238 1.02 -3.67 11.53
C MET A 238 0.04 -4.49 12.38
N TYR A 239 0.56 -5.41 13.19
CA TYR A 239 -0.24 -6.13 14.17
C TYR A 239 -0.51 -5.29 15.41
N VAL A 240 -1.77 -5.29 15.84
CA VAL A 240 -2.24 -4.59 17.03
C VAL A 240 -3.07 -5.57 17.86
N ALA A 241 -2.66 -5.81 19.10
CA ALA A 241 -3.37 -6.66 20.05
C ALA A 241 -4.37 -5.84 20.88
N ASP A 242 -5.48 -6.45 21.29
CA ASP A 242 -6.41 -5.86 22.26
C ASP A 242 -5.93 -6.04 23.72
N ASN A 243 -4.93 -6.89 23.92
CA ASN A 243 -4.29 -7.20 25.19
C ASN A 243 -2.80 -6.79 25.17
N PRO A 244 -2.33 -5.97 26.13
CA PRO A 244 -0.92 -5.56 26.23
C PRO A 244 0.02 -6.72 26.58
N GLU A 245 -0.45 -7.76 27.29
CA GLU A 245 0.36 -8.96 27.55
C GLU A 245 0.70 -9.67 26.24
N MET A 246 -0.26 -9.75 25.32
CA MET A 246 -0.04 -10.28 23.97
C MET A 246 0.97 -9.42 23.21
N ALA A 247 0.80 -8.09 23.25
CA ALA A 247 1.75 -7.17 22.62
C ALA A 247 3.17 -7.31 23.21
N ALA A 248 3.29 -7.44 24.53
CA ALA A 248 4.57 -7.62 25.22
C ALA A 248 5.24 -8.96 24.85
N PHE A 249 4.46 -10.04 24.74
CA PHE A 249 4.94 -11.33 24.28
C PHE A 249 5.54 -11.21 22.88
N PHE A 250 4.80 -10.64 21.93
CA PHE A 250 5.27 -10.48 20.56
C PHE A 250 6.45 -9.51 20.43
N ALA A 251 6.56 -8.52 21.33
CA ALA A 251 7.73 -7.66 21.41
C ALA A 251 8.98 -8.45 21.82
N ARG A 252 8.85 -9.49 22.66
CA ARG A 252 9.96 -10.33 23.13
C ARG A 252 10.28 -11.50 22.20
N TRP A 253 9.33 -11.92 21.38
CA TRP A 253 9.48 -13.11 20.55
C TRP A 253 10.60 -12.95 19.51
N GLY A 254 11.58 -13.84 19.56
CA GLY A 254 12.82 -13.76 18.76
C GLY A 254 13.83 -12.72 19.27
N ARG A 255 13.55 -12.09 20.42
CA ARG A 255 14.40 -11.12 21.13
C ARG A 255 14.57 -11.53 22.60
N GLU A 256 14.57 -12.83 22.88
CA GLU A 256 14.59 -13.37 24.24
C GLU A 256 15.86 -12.98 25.01
N ASN A 257 16.94 -12.68 24.29
CA ASN A 257 18.22 -12.26 24.86
C ASN A 257 18.39 -10.74 24.92
N ASP A 258 17.46 -9.95 24.36
CA ASP A 258 17.56 -8.50 24.41
C ASP A 258 17.30 -8.02 25.84
N PRO A 259 18.05 -7.02 26.33
CA PRO A 259 17.75 -6.40 27.61
C PRO A 259 16.30 -5.89 27.60
N ASP A 260 15.53 -6.24 28.64
CA ASP A 260 14.15 -5.76 28.83
C ASP A 260 14.03 -4.22 28.75
N THR A 261 15.16 -3.50 28.89
CA THR A 261 15.24 -2.05 28.73
C THR A 261 14.93 -1.53 27.33
N ASN A 262 15.02 -2.38 26.30
CA ASN A 262 14.84 -2.00 24.90
C ASN A 262 13.45 -2.37 24.34
N ILE A 263 12.60 -2.98 25.16
CA ILE A 263 11.29 -3.48 24.74
C ILE A 263 10.18 -2.54 25.20
N TYR A 264 9.34 -2.14 24.24
CA TYR A 264 8.26 -1.18 24.43
C TYR A 264 6.92 -1.78 24.00
N ILE A 265 5.86 -1.30 24.64
CA ILE A 265 4.48 -1.46 24.20
C ILE A 265 3.98 -0.08 23.84
N CYS A 266 3.49 0.10 22.63
CA CYS A 266 2.82 1.32 22.23
C CYS A 266 1.31 1.15 22.40
N ARG A 267 0.70 2.00 23.23
CA ARG A 267 -0.76 2.14 23.22
C ARG A 267 -1.13 2.88 21.96
N LEU A 268 -1.94 2.27 21.11
CA LEU A 268 -2.30 2.84 19.82
C LEU A 268 -3.62 3.59 19.93
N PHE A 269 -3.69 4.75 19.30
CA PHE A 269 -4.87 5.60 19.25
C PHE A 269 -5.21 5.96 17.82
N VAL A 270 -6.51 5.99 17.50
CA VAL A 270 -7.00 6.75 16.35
C VAL A 270 -7.04 8.23 16.72
N ARG A 271 -6.68 9.08 15.77
CA ARG A 271 -6.73 10.53 15.91
C ARG A 271 -8.16 11.05 15.86
N ASP A 272 -9.00 10.44 15.02
CA ASP A 272 -10.44 10.67 15.00
C ASP A 272 -11.20 9.33 14.94
N PHE A 273 -11.99 9.06 15.97
CA PHE A 273 -12.75 7.82 16.07
C PHE A 273 -13.97 7.75 15.15
N GLU A 274 -14.52 8.89 14.72
CA GLU A 274 -15.63 8.88 13.78
C GLU A 274 -15.16 8.48 12.38
N ILE A 275 -14.03 9.02 11.94
CA ILE A 275 -13.37 8.58 10.71
C ILE A 275 -13.09 7.08 10.79
N PHE A 276 -12.46 6.62 11.89
CA PHE A 276 -12.22 5.20 12.09
C PHE A 276 -13.52 4.40 12.00
N ARG A 277 -14.59 4.83 12.69
CA ARG A 277 -15.88 4.12 12.69
C ARG A 277 -16.49 4.01 11.29
N GLN A 278 -16.35 5.02 10.45
CA GLN A 278 -16.86 5.03 9.07
C GLN A 278 -16.00 4.23 8.09
N MET A 279 -14.71 4.06 8.36
CA MET A 279 -13.83 3.22 7.54
C MET A 279 -14.31 1.78 7.47
N ASP A 280 -14.00 1.12 6.36
CA ASP A 280 -14.25 -0.30 6.22
C ASP A 280 -13.42 -1.14 7.19
N LYS A 281 -14.09 -2.07 7.86
CA LYS A 281 -13.49 -3.00 8.82
C LYS A 281 -14.08 -4.36 8.60
N VAL A 282 -13.22 -5.36 8.46
CA VAL A 282 -13.62 -6.74 8.24
C VAL A 282 -13.01 -7.63 9.30
N TRP A 283 -13.79 -8.56 9.83
CA TRP A 283 -13.28 -9.69 10.59
C TRP A 283 -13.28 -10.91 9.68
N VAL A 284 -12.13 -11.57 9.59
CA VAL A 284 -11.96 -12.79 8.79
C VAL A 284 -11.66 -13.99 9.68
N ALA A 285 -12.14 -15.16 9.28
CA ALA A 285 -11.79 -16.43 9.90
C ALA A 285 -10.27 -16.69 9.81
N GLU A 286 -9.69 -17.28 10.85
CA GLU A 286 -8.26 -17.60 10.86
C GLU A 286 -7.87 -18.61 9.77
N LYS A 287 -8.79 -19.54 9.50
CA LYS A 287 -8.67 -20.61 8.50
C LYS A 287 -9.90 -20.55 7.62
N GLY A 288 -9.86 -19.72 6.59
CA GLY A 288 -10.97 -19.57 5.65
C GLY A 288 -10.53 -19.26 4.23
N SER A 289 -11.52 -18.86 3.43
CA SER A 289 -11.41 -18.46 2.03
C SER A 289 -10.50 -17.24 1.83
N ILE A 290 -10.44 -16.34 2.81
CA ILE A 290 -9.48 -15.23 2.83
C ILE A 290 -8.14 -15.75 3.35
N HIS A 291 -7.19 -15.92 2.44
CA HIS A 291 -5.92 -16.55 2.75
C HIS A 291 -4.88 -15.61 3.39
N ARG A 292 -4.16 -16.18 4.34
CA ARG A 292 -2.95 -15.60 4.94
C ARG A 292 -1.79 -15.66 3.94
N THR A 293 -0.83 -14.77 4.15
CA THR A 293 0.46 -14.78 3.48
C THR A 293 1.44 -15.67 4.25
N ASP A 294 2.22 -16.50 3.55
CA ASP A 294 3.38 -17.16 4.14
C ASP A 294 4.48 -16.13 4.37
N ASN A 295 4.49 -15.56 5.56
CA ASN A 295 5.42 -14.51 5.97
C ASN A 295 6.81 -15.03 6.39
N HIS A 296 7.06 -16.34 6.29
CA HIS A 296 8.33 -16.96 6.66
C HIS A 296 9.20 -17.28 5.45
N HIS A 297 8.58 -17.69 4.33
CA HIS A 297 9.31 -18.18 3.16
C HIS A 297 9.06 -17.38 1.89
N SER A 298 8.05 -16.51 1.87
CA SER A 298 7.72 -15.74 0.67
C SER A 298 8.71 -14.59 0.43
N THR A 299 9.03 -14.34 -0.83
CA THR A 299 9.71 -13.11 -1.28
C THR A 299 8.78 -11.90 -1.16
N ASP A 300 9.35 -10.68 -1.17
CA ASP A 300 8.57 -9.44 -1.14
C ASP A 300 7.51 -9.37 -2.27
N GLU A 301 7.86 -9.88 -3.45
CA GLU A 301 6.95 -9.99 -4.59
C GLU A 301 5.78 -10.94 -4.31
N GLN A 302 6.06 -12.13 -3.78
CA GLN A 302 5.04 -13.11 -3.41
C GLN A 302 4.11 -12.57 -2.32
N ILE A 303 4.66 -11.82 -1.35
CA ILE A 303 3.89 -11.15 -0.29
C ILE A 303 2.98 -10.08 -0.90
N ALA A 304 3.51 -9.25 -1.80
CA ALA A 304 2.74 -8.22 -2.50
C ALA A 304 1.61 -8.83 -3.35
N GLU A 305 1.88 -9.91 -4.09
CA GLU A 305 0.85 -10.63 -4.83
C GLU A 305 -0.22 -11.22 -3.90
N SER A 306 0.20 -11.84 -2.80
CA SER A 306 -0.71 -12.40 -1.80
C SER A 306 -1.63 -11.33 -1.23
N GLN A 307 -1.10 -10.13 -0.94
CA GLN A 307 -1.89 -9.01 -0.48
C GLN A 307 -2.88 -8.51 -1.53
N LEU A 308 -2.45 -8.30 -2.77
CA LEU A 308 -3.35 -7.86 -3.85
C LEU A 308 -4.46 -8.89 -4.15
N LYS A 309 -4.16 -10.19 -4.03
CA LYS A 309 -5.17 -11.26 -4.12
C LYS A 309 -6.16 -11.18 -2.96
N ARG A 310 -5.67 -10.95 -1.74
CA ARG A 310 -6.51 -10.79 -0.55
C ARG A 310 -7.40 -9.56 -0.64
N ASP A 311 -6.89 -8.41 -1.08
CA ASP A 311 -7.69 -7.19 -1.27
C ASP A 311 -8.87 -7.45 -2.23
N LYS A 312 -8.63 -8.15 -3.35
CA LYS A 312 -9.69 -8.54 -4.29
C LYS A 312 -10.71 -9.51 -3.68
N LEU A 313 -10.27 -10.45 -2.84
CA LEU A 313 -11.17 -11.37 -2.16
C LEU A 313 -12.02 -10.63 -1.12
N ILE A 314 -11.42 -9.72 -0.35
CA ILE A 314 -12.14 -8.89 0.63
C ILE A 314 -13.19 -8.01 -0.07
N ALA A 315 -12.83 -7.35 -1.18
CA ALA A 315 -13.79 -6.57 -1.97
C ALA A 315 -14.96 -7.40 -2.48
N ARG A 316 -14.71 -8.65 -2.91
CA ARG A 316 -15.78 -9.54 -3.37
C ARG A 316 -16.67 -10.04 -2.24
N THR A 317 -16.06 -10.43 -1.10
CA THR A 317 -16.74 -11.07 0.03
C THR A 317 -17.50 -10.06 0.89
N PHE A 318 -16.88 -8.94 1.23
CA PHE A 318 -17.43 -7.95 2.17
C PHE A 318 -18.01 -6.71 1.48
N LYS A 319 -17.80 -6.55 0.17
CA LYS A 319 -18.18 -5.34 -0.60
C LYS A 319 -17.50 -4.07 -0.09
N VAL A 320 -16.24 -4.21 0.34
CA VAL A 320 -15.38 -3.12 0.84
C VAL A 320 -14.12 -3.02 0.01
N ASP A 321 -13.72 -1.80 -0.34
CA ASP A 321 -12.47 -1.58 -1.07
C ASP A 321 -11.33 -1.18 -0.13
N LYS A 322 -10.09 -1.28 -0.60
CA LYS A 322 -8.97 -0.75 0.17
C LYS A 322 -9.03 0.78 0.20
N PRO A 323 -8.62 1.41 1.32
CA PRO A 323 -8.09 0.76 2.52
C PRO A 323 -9.17 0.35 3.51
N TYR A 324 -8.90 -0.75 4.21
CA TYR A 324 -9.73 -1.30 5.29
C TYR A 324 -8.85 -1.70 6.48
N VAL A 325 -9.46 -1.99 7.62
CA VAL A 325 -8.80 -2.65 8.76
C VAL A 325 -9.27 -4.09 8.85
N LEU A 326 -8.33 -5.00 9.09
CA LEU A 326 -8.62 -6.43 9.19
C LEU A 326 -8.51 -6.89 10.64
N PHE A 327 -9.49 -7.66 11.09
CA PHE A 327 -9.50 -8.38 12.36
C PHE A 327 -9.46 -9.87 12.10
N SER A 328 -8.80 -10.62 12.98
CA SER A 328 -8.80 -12.08 12.97
C SER A 328 -8.63 -12.59 14.40
N ARG A 329 -8.86 -13.89 14.60
CA ARG A 329 -8.33 -14.61 15.76
C ARG A 329 -7.07 -15.38 15.35
N HIS A 330 -6.19 -15.62 16.31
CA HIS A 330 -4.99 -16.42 16.13
C HIS A 330 -4.97 -17.53 17.18
N HIS A 331 -4.61 -18.74 16.75
CA HIS A 331 -4.45 -19.89 17.62
C HIS A 331 -3.36 -19.68 18.67
N TRP A 332 -3.54 -20.31 19.83
CA TRP A 332 -2.52 -20.37 20.86
C TRP A 332 -1.24 -21.03 20.35
N MET A 333 -0.09 -20.41 20.59
CA MET A 333 1.23 -20.93 20.20
C MET A 333 1.92 -21.62 21.39
N ARG A 334 2.75 -22.64 21.13
CA ARG A 334 3.43 -23.42 22.18
C ARG A 334 4.34 -22.53 23.03
N GLU A 335 4.96 -21.54 22.40
CA GLU A 335 5.86 -20.55 22.97
C GLU A 335 5.16 -19.64 24.00
N MET A 336 3.83 -19.50 23.93
CA MET A 336 3.05 -18.69 24.86
C MET A 336 2.85 -19.35 26.24
N ARG A 337 3.22 -20.62 26.42
CA ARG A 337 3.05 -21.34 27.70
C ARG A 337 3.78 -20.69 28.89
N ALA A 338 4.79 -19.87 28.63
CA ALA A 338 5.54 -19.15 29.66
C ALA A 338 4.94 -17.78 30.04
N THR A 339 3.73 -17.47 29.57
CA THR A 339 3.06 -16.17 29.80
C THR A 339 1.85 -16.33 30.74
N ASN A 340 1.35 -15.20 31.25
CA ASN A 340 0.13 -15.16 32.06
C ASN A 340 -1.17 -15.19 31.22
N LEU A 341 -1.04 -15.34 29.90
CA LEU A 341 -2.17 -15.31 28.98
C LEU A 341 -3.05 -16.56 29.15
N PRO A 342 -4.36 -16.47 28.86
CA PRO A 342 -5.28 -17.61 29.01
C PRO A 342 -4.88 -18.82 28.14
N HIS A 343 -4.36 -19.86 28.78
CA HIS A 343 -3.82 -21.02 28.09
C HIS A 343 -4.86 -21.72 27.20
N GLY A 344 -4.47 -22.04 25.96
CA GLY A 344 -5.28 -22.80 25.02
C GLY A 344 -6.44 -22.03 24.38
N LYS A 345 -6.60 -20.73 24.68
CA LYS A 345 -7.58 -19.87 24.02
C LYS A 345 -6.96 -19.13 22.84
N ARG A 346 -7.77 -18.83 21.82
CA ARG A 346 -7.36 -17.92 20.74
C ARG A 346 -7.27 -16.50 21.26
N PHE A 347 -6.50 -15.66 20.57
CA PHE A 347 -6.41 -14.22 20.87
C PHE A 347 -6.82 -13.40 19.64
N ASN A 348 -7.33 -12.19 19.88
CA ASN A 348 -7.74 -11.30 18.79
C ASN A 348 -6.52 -10.51 18.28
N GLU A 349 -6.48 -10.33 16.97
CA GLU A 349 -5.49 -9.49 16.29
C GLU A 349 -6.22 -8.51 15.37
N MET A 350 -5.73 -7.28 15.33
CA MET A 350 -6.12 -6.26 14.36
C MET A 350 -4.89 -5.93 13.49
N VAL A 351 -5.11 -5.73 12.20
CA VAL A 351 -4.08 -5.45 11.20
C VAL A 351 -4.37 -4.10 10.58
N LEU A 352 -3.44 -3.16 10.77
CA LEU A 352 -3.50 -1.82 10.20
C LEU A 352 -2.55 -1.73 9.02
N TYR A 353 -3.08 -1.54 7.81
CA TYR A 353 -2.26 -1.36 6.62
C TYR A 353 -1.58 0.02 6.58
N PRO A 354 -0.42 0.17 5.92
CA PRO A 354 0.39 1.38 5.98
C PRO A 354 -0.35 2.68 5.69
N GLN A 355 -1.27 2.69 4.71
CA GLN A 355 -2.06 3.88 4.36
C GLN A 355 -2.90 4.37 5.53
N VAL A 356 -3.47 3.44 6.32
CA VAL A 356 -4.26 3.80 7.49
C VAL A 356 -3.36 4.29 8.63
N GLN A 357 -2.16 3.71 8.77
CA GLN A 357 -1.19 4.09 9.81
C GLN A 357 -0.88 5.60 9.76
N ASP A 358 -0.41 6.12 8.62
CA ASP A 358 -0.07 7.55 8.55
C ASP A 358 -1.30 8.47 8.47
N ALA A 359 -2.41 7.96 7.97
CA ALA A 359 -3.63 8.75 7.83
C ALA A 359 -4.26 9.04 9.20
N LEU A 360 -4.29 8.06 10.11
CA LEU A 360 -5.24 8.09 11.22
C LEU A 360 -4.68 7.72 12.60
N PHE A 361 -3.50 7.11 12.71
CA PHE A 361 -3.04 6.59 14.01
C PHE A 361 -1.82 7.31 14.58
N TYR A 362 -1.64 7.18 15.88
CA TYR A 362 -0.41 7.49 16.60
C TYR A 362 -0.29 6.60 17.85
N GLY A 363 0.90 6.53 18.45
CA GLY A 363 1.20 5.66 19.59
C GLY A 363 1.67 6.42 20.83
N GLU A 364 1.41 5.86 22.00
CA GLU A 364 2.06 6.26 23.25
C GLU A 364 3.01 5.13 23.67
N PRO A 365 4.34 5.24 23.40
CA PRO A 365 5.30 4.21 23.74
C PRO A 365 5.52 4.16 25.26
N ILE A 366 5.43 2.96 25.83
CA ILE A 366 5.64 2.69 27.24
C ILE A 366 6.62 1.52 27.36
N LYS A 367 7.67 1.71 28.15
CA LYS A 367 8.66 0.67 28.40
C LYS A 367 8.00 -0.50 29.13
N VAL A 368 8.33 -1.75 28.75
CA VAL A 368 7.69 -2.93 29.35
C VAL A 368 7.91 -3.01 30.86
N SER A 369 9.09 -2.63 31.36
CA SER A 369 9.38 -2.57 32.80
C SER A 369 8.41 -1.67 33.56
N ASP A 370 8.04 -0.55 32.95
CA ASP A 370 7.20 0.49 33.55
C ASP A 370 5.71 0.19 33.32
N ALA A 371 5.43 -0.61 32.29
CA ALA A 371 4.11 -1.12 31.98
C ALA A 371 3.66 -2.20 32.98
N ARG A 372 4.57 -3.03 33.51
CA ARG A 372 4.21 -4.16 34.39
C ARG A 372 3.29 -3.79 35.56
N PRO A 373 3.53 -2.73 36.35
CA PRO A 373 2.62 -2.32 37.41
C PRO A 373 1.29 -1.71 36.92
N ARG A 374 1.25 -1.16 35.69
CA ARG A 374 0.12 -0.39 35.13
C ARG A 374 -0.85 -1.20 34.28
N PHE A 375 -0.34 -2.18 33.54
CA PHE A 375 -1.10 -2.95 32.54
C PHE A 375 -1.39 -4.39 32.97
N PHE A 376 -0.82 -4.83 34.10
CA PHE A 376 -0.89 -6.22 34.56
C PHE A 376 -1.42 -6.28 36.01
N GLY A 377 -2.00 -5.18 36.50
CA GLY A 377 -2.70 -5.08 37.78
C GLY A 377 -4.21 -5.35 37.66
N PRO A 378 -4.93 -5.50 38.78
CA PRO A 378 -6.34 -5.92 38.80
C PRO A 378 -7.32 -4.94 38.16
N ASP A 379 -7.00 -3.65 38.08
CA ASP A 379 -7.87 -2.60 37.50
C ASP A 379 -7.74 -2.48 35.97
N TYR A 380 -6.92 -3.32 35.35
CA TYR A 380 -6.56 -3.16 33.96
C TYR A 380 -7.59 -3.76 32.98
N LYS A 381 -7.98 -2.99 31.96
CA LYS A 381 -9.02 -3.37 30.98
C LYS A 381 -8.44 -3.77 29.62
N VAL A 382 -8.58 -5.05 29.27
CA VAL A 382 -8.40 -5.55 27.90
C VAL A 382 -9.51 -4.96 27.00
N LEU A 383 -9.15 -4.54 25.78
CA LEU A 383 -10.11 -3.92 24.85
C LEU A 383 -11.17 -4.91 24.36
N ASN A 384 -10.81 -6.18 24.21
CA ASN A 384 -11.67 -7.28 23.77
C ASN A 384 -12.37 -6.96 22.43
N TYR A 385 -11.66 -7.07 21.30
CA TYR A 385 -12.16 -6.63 19.99
C TYR A 385 -13.50 -7.28 19.60
N HIS A 386 -13.78 -8.50 20.02
CA HIS A 386 -15.08 -9.15 19.76
C HIS A 386 -16.28 -8.36 20.34
N THR A 387 -16.10 -7.69 21.48
CA THR A 387 -17.13 -6.79 22.04
C THR A 387 -17.31 -5.50 21.24
N LYS A 388 -16.41 -5.24 20.29
CA LYS A 388 -16.35 -4.02 19.48
C LYS A 388 -16.92 -4.19 18.08
N MET A 389 -17.37 -5.40 17.70
CA MET A 389 -17.92 -5.66 16.37
C MET A 389 -19.02 -4.67 15.98
N ARG A 390 -20.08 -4.55 16.80
CA ARG A 390 -21.14 -3.56 16.54
C ARG A 390 -20.69 -2.11 16.78
N PRO A 391 -20.07 -1.74 17.93
CA PRO A 391 -19.69 -0.35 18.19
C PRO A 391 -18.70 0.25 17.18
N TRP A 392 -17.86 -0.56 16.55
CA TRP A 392 -16.84 -0.12 15.60
C TRP A 392 -17.24 -0.38 14.14
N ASN A 393 -18.46 -0.88 13.91
CA ASN A 393 -18.96 -1.24 12.57
C ASN A 393 -18.01 -2.22 11.84
N ILE A 394 -17.68 -3.33 12.50
CA ILE A 394 -16.86 -4.39 11.92
C ILE A 394 -17.77 -5.39 11.23
N LEU A 395 -17.55 -5.60 9.94
CA LEU A 395 -18.29 -6.56 9.12
C LEU A 395 -17.76 -7.98 9.37
N CYS A 396 -18.68 -8.92 9.50
CA CYS A 396 -18.42 -10.35 9.63
C CYS A 396 -19.24 -11.09 8.58
N ASN A 397 -18.65 -12.10 7.97
CA ASN A 397 -19.34 -13.02 7.08
C ASN A 397 -19.67 -14.34 7.81
N GLU A 398 -20.54 -15.14 7.20
CA GLU A 398 -20.95 -16.46 7.70
C GLU A 398 -19.76 -17.36 8.06
N GLU A 399 -18.71 -17.40 7.21
CA GLU A 399 -17.50 -18.18 7.49
C GLU A 399 -16.80 -17.77 8.79
N THR A 400 -16.82 -16.47 9.14
CA THR A 400 -16.24 -15.98 10.40
C THR A 400 -17.13 -16.31 11.59
N GLU A 401 -18.45 -16.28 11.42
CA GLU A 401 -19.40 -16.67 12.46
C GLU A 401 -19.29 -18.17 12.77
N ASP A 402 -19.17 -19.01 11.74
CA ASP A 402 -18.93 -20.45 11.88
C ASP A 402 -17.58 -20.76 12.55
N ASP A 403 -16.53 -20.00 12.22
CA ASP A 403 -15.23 -20.09 12.90
C ASP A 403 -15.34 -19.75 14.40
N PHE A 404 -16.18 -18.81 14.79
CA PHE A 404 -16.43 -18.52 16.21
C PHE A 404 -17.22 -19.64 16.89
N LEU A 405 -18.30 -20.11 16.26
CA LEU A 405 -19.15 -21.18 16.78
C LEU A 405 -18.37 -22.48 17.00
N SER A 406 -17.54 -22.87 16.03
CA SER A 406 -16.73 -24.09 16.10
C SER A 406 -15.69 -24.09 17.24
N HIS A 407 -15.32 -22.91 17.74
CA HIS A 407 -14.40 -22.76 18.87
C HIS A 407 -15.11 -22.42 20.19
N GLY A 408 -16.45 -22.33 20.21
CA GLY A 408 -17.22 -21.96 21.40
C GLY A 408 -17.06 -20.50 21.80
N GLU A 409 -16.89 -19.62 20.83
CA GLU A 409 -16.54 -18.20 21.04
C GLU A 409 -17.54 -17.22 20.38
N ALA A 410 -18.79 -17.68 20.16
CA ALA A 410 -19.87 -16.92 19.54
C ALA A 410 -20.52 -15.89 20.48
#